data_AF-A0A485B9T4-F1
#
_entry.id   AF-A0A485B9T4-F1
#
_cell.length_a   1.000
_cell.length_b   1.000
_cell.length_c   1.000
_cell.angle_alpha   90.00
_cell.angle_beta   90.00
_cell.angle_gamma   90.00
#
_symmetry.space_group_name_H-M   'P 1'
#
loop_
_entity.id
_entity.type
_entity.pdbx_description
1 polymer ?
#
loop_
_entity_poly.entity_id
_entity_poly.type
_entity_poly.pdbx_seq_one_letter_code
_entity_poly.pdbx_strand_id
1 'polypeptide(L)' 'MFDLLLRRARLVDDTLTDIAIQDGKIAALGEIRAPSHKTIELDGQLLRQRGLD' A
#
# COMPACT_ATOMS: atom_id res chain seq x y z
N MET A 1 14.62 -2.22 1.53
CA MET A 1 13.65 -3.32 1.68
C MET A 1 12.56 -2.81 2.60
N PHE A 2 11.29 -2.99 2.23
CA PHE A 2 10.15 -2.47 3.00
C PHE A 2 9.59 -3.52 3.97
N ASP A 3 8.85 -3.10 4.99
CA ASP A 3 8.18 -4.01 5.90
C ASP A 3 6.96 -4.64 5.24
N LEU A 4 6.17 -3.83 4.53
CA LEU A 4 4.96 -4.24 3.85
C LEU A 4 4.82 -3.52 2.52
N LEU A 5 4.45 -4.27 1.48
CA LEU A 5 4.04 -3.74 0.18
C LEU A 5 2.59 -4.13 -0.07
N LEU A 6 1.73 -3.12 -0.19
CA LEU A 6 0.34 -3.27 -0.62
C LEU A 6 0.28 -3.02 -2.12
N ARG A 7 -0.16 -4.02 -2.89
CA ARG A 7 -0.23 -3.95 -4.36
C ARG A 7 -1.63 -3.57 -4.80
N ARG A 8 -1.71 -2.75 -5.85
CA ARG A 8 -2.96 -2.32 -6.50
C ARG A 8 -4.01 -1.82 -5.50
N ALA A 9 -3.59 -1.02 -4.52
CA ALA A 9 -4.48 -0.31 -3.62
C ALA A 9 -5.31 0.71 -4.42
N ARG A 10 -6.62 0.76 -4.19
CA ARG A 10 -7.50 1.75 -4.81
C ARG A 10 -7.48 3.04 -4.00
N LEU A 11 -7.12 4.15 -4.64
CA LEU A 11 -7.21 5.50 -4.09
C LEU A 11 -8.65 6.05 -4.21
N VAL A 12 -8.90 7.20 -3.60
CA VAL A 12 -10.22 7.85 -3.60
C VAL A 12 -10.69 8.33 -4.98
N ASP A 13 -9.76 8.48 -5.92
CA ASP A 13 -10.02 8.85 -7.32
C ASP A 13 -10.12 7.61 -8.25
N ASP A 14 -10.28 6.42 -7.67
CA ASP A 14 -10.30 5.11 -8.35
C ASP A 14 -8.99 4.67 -9.01
N THR A 15 -7.91 5.43 -8.87
CA THR A 15 -6.59 5.03 -9.37
C THR A 15 -6.04 3.87 -8.54
N LEU A 16 -5.42 2.89 -9.21
CA LEU A 16 -4.68 1.82 -8.55
C LEU A 16 -3.21 2.22 -8.37
N THR A 17 -2.66 2.01 -7.18
CA THR A 17 -1.26 2.30 -6.87
C THR A 17 -0.70 1.26 -5.91
N ASP A 18 0.62 1.08 -5.88
CA ASP A 18 1.25 0.34 -4.78
C ASP A 18 1.58 1.30 -3.63
N ILE A 19 1.55 0.78 -2.41
CA ILE A 19 1.90 1.50 -1.19
C ILE A 19 2.95 0.70 -0.43
N ALA A 20 4.13 1.27 -0.27
CA ALA A 20 5.16 0.70 0.58
C ALA A 20 5.11 1.29 1.99
N ILE A 21 5.17 0.43 2.99
CA ILE A 21 5.25 0.79 4.40
C ILE A 21 6.64 0.45 4.94
N GLN A 22 7.24 1.41 5.63
CA GLN A 22 8.49 1.24 6.37
C GLN A 22 8.35 1.91 7.73
N ASP A 23 8.75 1.22 8.79
CA ASP A 23 8.68 1.71 10.16
C ASP A 23 7.28 2.23 10.54
N GLY A 24 6.25 1.54 10.03
CA GLY A 24 4.84 1.88 10.25
C GLY A 24 4.31 3.10 9.48
N LYS A 25 5.10 3.69 8.56
CA LYS A 25 4.72 4.88 7.77
C LYS A 25 4.72 4.59 6.28
N ILE A 26 3.96 5.35 5.51
CA ILE A 26 4.03 5.33 4.04
C ILE A 26 5.41 5.85 3.62
N ALA A 27 6.19 5.00 2.99
CA ALA A 27 7.55 5.30 2.53
C ALA A 27 7.60 5.61 1.03
N ALA A 28 6.71 5.01 0.22
CA ALA A 28 6.60 5.26 -1.20
C ALA A 28 5.19 4.93 -1.73
N LEU A 29 4.84 5.57 -2.85
CA LEU A 29 3.62 5.37 -3.64
C LEU A 29 4.00 5.23 -5.11
N GLY A 30 3.18 4.52 -5.90
CA GLY A 30 3.38 4.35 -7.35
C GLY A 30 3.66 2.89 -7.74
N GLU A 31 4.34 2.67 -8.87
CA GLU A 31 4.81 1.34 -9.24
C GLU A 31 6.09 1.02 -8.45
N ILE A 32 6.06 -0.04 -7.64
CA ILE A 32 7.19 -0.39 -6.77
C ILE A 32 7.77 -1.74 -7.19
N ARG A 33 9.07 -1.79 -7.48
CA ARG A 33 9.80 -3.02 -7.84
C ARG A 33 10.78 -3.49 -6.77
N ALA A 34 10.80 -2.81 -5.62
CA ALA A 34 11.69 -3.12 -4.52
C ALA A 34 11.16 -4.28 -3.67
N PRO A 35 12.05 -5.09 -3.05
CA PRO A 35 11.63 -6.18 -2.17
C PRO A 35 11.00 -5.66 -0.87
N SER A 36 10.07 -6.45 -0.32
CA SER A 36 9.47 -6.25 1.01
C SER A 36 9.47 -7.55 1.81
N HIS A 37 9.44 -7.45 3.14
CA HIS A 37 9.27 -8.59 4.03
C HIS A 37 7.90 -9.26 3.87
N LYS A 38 6.88 -8.47 3.51
CA LYS A 38 5.53 -8.95 3.21
C LYS A 38 4.94 -8.22 2.01
N THR A 39 4.21 -8.95 1.18
CA THR A 39 3.41 -8.38 0.09
C THR A 39 1.97 -8.84 0.23
N ILE A 40 1.03 -7.92 0.03
CA ILE A 40 -0.41 -8.20 0.00
C ILE A 40 -0.97 -7.60 -1.28
N GLU A 41 -1.62 -8.42 -2.10
CA GLU A 41 -2.40 -7.96 -3.24
C GLU A 41 -3.79 -7.54 -2.75
N LEU A 42 -4.17 -6.29 -3.00
CA LEU A 42 -5.47 -5.77 -2.57
C LEU A 42 -6.55 -5.93 -3.64
N ASP A 43 -6.21 -6.34 -4.86
CA ASP A 43 -7.14 -6.52 -5.98
C ASP A 43 -8.08 -5.31 -6.19
N GLY A 44 -7.59 -4.10 -5.92
CA GLY A 44 -8.38 -2.88 -6.03
C GLY A 44 -9.39 -2.67 -4.90
N GLN A 45 -9.25 -3.36 -3.77
CA GLN A 45 -10.00 -3.04 -2.55
C GLN A 45 -9.54 -1.70 -1.96
N LEU A 46 -10.50 -0.96 -1.42
CA LEU A 46 -10.24 0.30 -0.74
C LEU A 46 -9.58 0.03 0.61
N LEU A 47 -8.32 0.45 0.76
CA LEU A 47 -7.67 0.45 2.06
C LEU A 47 -8.14 1.67 2.85
N ARG A 48 -8.90 1.45 3.93
CA ARG A 48 -9.18 2.48 4.93
C ARG A 48 -8.58 2.07 6.26
N GLN A 49 -7.87 2.99 6.91
CA GLN A 49 -7.55 2.84 8.32
C GLN A 49 -8.86 2.89 9.11
N ARG A 50 -9.16 1.81 9.84
CA ARG A 50 -10.30 1.78 10.75
C ARG A 50 -9.91 2.55 12.01
N GLY A 51 -10.57 3.67 12.28
CA GLY A 51 -10.43 4.44 13.54
C GLY A 51 -9.90 5.87 13.34
N LEU A 52 -10.85 6.79 13.16
CA LEU A 52 -10.85 8.17 13.65
C LEU A 52 -12.34 8.51 13.90
N ASP A 53 -12.95 7.82 14.86
CA ASP A 53 -14.15 8.27 15.57
C ASP A 53 -13.70 8.68 16.98
#